data_AF-A0A7K2X995-F1
#
_entry.id   AF-A0A7K2X995-F1
#
_cell.length_a   1.000
_cell.length_b   1.000
_cell.length_c   1.000
_cell.angle_alpha   90.00
_cell.angle_beta   90.00
_cell.angle_gamma   90.00
#
_symmetry.space_group_name_H-M   'P 1'
#
loop_
_entity.id
_entity.type
_entity.pdbx_description
1 polymer ?
#
loop_
_entity_poly.entity_id
_entity_poly.type
_entity_poly.pdbx_seq_one_letter_code
_entity_poly.pdbx_strand_id
1 'polypeptide(L)'
;MLDTPEAVVEALRENHDRPHGTQRTVTAEELVEAAEVFDEPDTLVTALLELMTAYEFTGEQRKSPVVFARLLKLWDTAPKSFSAWEAHQVFWRFKWVTTSLLQVPEMPLATVRSWIDTMRQRYEEAGHGMQPVAAMRHHVAAHTGTGVDDAYDLWVTRPRTELSDCEACETRHRAWHRVAAGDDAGALDTWGPVLAGEQGCSEEPQMSQARALLPLLRLGRADEARSHHLTGYRRVRGSTGMQHEVGLHLEFCALSRNEGRG
;
A
#
# COMPACT_ATOMS: atom_id res chain seq x y z
N MET A 1 -1.85 21.54 -25.56
CA MET A 1 -0.55 21.70 -24.85
C MET A 1 -0.11 20.39 -24.19
N LEU A 2 -0.56 19.24 -24.70
CA LEU A 2 0.03 17.92 -24.43
C LEU A 2 0.35 17.30 -25.81
N ASP A 3 0.96 18.12 -26.66
CA ASP A 3 1.00 17.89 -28.11
C ASP A 3 2.33 17.23 -28.53
N THR A 4 3.25 17.01 -27.57
CA THR A 4 4.51 16.26 -27.74
C THR A 4 4.78 15.37 -26.52
N PRO A 5 5.59 14.30 -26.66
CA PRO A 5 5.99 13.45 -25.53
C PRO A 5 6.67 14.23 -24.41
N GLU A 6 7.54 15.20 -24.74
CA GLU A 6 8.24 16.01 -23.74
C GLU A 6 7.28 16.88 -22.92
N ALA A 7 6.22 17.40 -23.54
CA ALA A 7 5.19 18.15 -22.84
C ALA A 7 4.42 17.25 -21.85
N VAL A 8 4.16 15.99 -22.23
CA VAL A 8 3.54 15.00 -21.33
C VAL A 8 4.47 14.67 -20.16
N VAL A 9 5.76 14.43 -20.42
CA VAL A 9 6.75 14.15 -19.38
C VAL A 9 6.88 15.32 -18.40
N GLU A 10 6.88 16.57 -18.87
CA GLU A 10 6.92 17.73 -17.99
C GLU A 10 5.64 17.84 -17.14
N ALA A 11 4.47 17.66 -17.76
CA ALA A 11 3.21 17.66 -17.02
C ALA A 11 3.12 16.51 -15.99
N LEU A 12 3.74 15.35 -16.26
CA LEU A 12 3.87 14.26 -15.29
C LEU A 12 4.71 14.69 -14.08
N ARG A 13 5.82 15.40 -14.29
CA ARG A 13 6.63 15.96 -13.18
C ARG A 13 5.84 16.97 -12.37
N GLU A 14 5.17 17.91 -13.03
CA GLU A 14 4.32 18.89 -12.36
C GLU A 14 3.20 18.22 -11.55
N ASN A 15 2.59 17.16 -12.08
CA ASN A 15 1.55 16.41 -11.38
C ASN A 15 2.13 15.62 -10.19
N HIS A 16 3.34 15.08 -10.32
CA HIS A 16 4.02 14.36 -9.27
C HIS A 16 4.25 15.21 -8.01
N ASP A 17 4.55 16.49 -8.19
CA ASP A 17 4.81 17.44 -7.10
C ASP A 17 3.51 17.94 -6.43
N ARG A 18 2.33 17.65 -7.00
CA ARG A 18 1.05 18.03 -6.40
C ARG A 18 0.74 17.17 -5.17
N PRO A 19 0.07 17.73 -4.14
CA PRO A 19 -0.48 16.93 -3.06
C PRO A 19 -1.38 15.81 -3.59
N HIS A 20 -1.33 14.64 -2.94
CA HIS A 20 -2.25 13.54 -3.25
C HIS A 20 -3.70 14.00 -3.05
N GLY A 21 -4.56 13.62 -3.99
CA GLY A 21 -5.97 14.01 -4.00
C GLY A 21 -6.62 13.80 -5.36
N THR A 22 -7.92 14.08 -5.43
CA THR A 22 -8.72 13.87 -6.64
C THR A 22 -8.14 14.58 -7.85
N GLN A 23 -7.67 15.83 -7.70
CA GLN A 23 -7.10 16.59 -8.82
C GLN A 23 -5.87 15.91 -9.41
N ARG A 24 -4.91 15.48 -8.57
CA ARG A 24 -3.71 14.75 -9.03
C ARG A 24 -4.07 13.45 -9.74
N THR A 25 -5.12 12.78 -9.28
CA THR A 25 -5.60 11.51 -9.87
C THR A 25 -6.22 11.74 -11.24
N VAL A 26 -7.14 12.71 -11.36
CA VAL A 26 -7.76 13.05 -12.65
C VAL A 26 -6.70 13.50 -13.66
N THR A 27 -5.77 14.36 -13.25
CA THR A 27 -4.66 14.77 -14.13
C THR A 27 -3.77 13.58 -14.52
N ALA A 28 -3.51 12.62 -13.63
CA ALA A 28 -2.75 11.42 -14.01
C ALA A 28 -3.52 10.54 -15.02
N GLU A 29 -4.85 10.44 -14.90
CA GLU A 29 -5.71 9.73 -15.87
C GLU A 29 -5.61 10.41 -17.25
N GLU A 30 -5.77 11.74 -17.31
CA GLU A 30 -5.63 12.55 -18.54
C GLU A 30 -4.23 12.42 -19.18
N LEU A 31 -3.16 12.39 -18.37
CA LEU A 31 -1.80 12.26 -18.87
C LEU A 31 -1.50 10.87 -19.44
N VAL A 32 -2.12 9.82 -18.91
CA VAL A 32 -2.05 8.49 -19.53
C VAL A 32 -2.75 8.48 -20.88
N GLU A 33 -3.94 9.08 -20.99
CA GLU A 33 -4.65 9.20 -22.28
C GLU A 33 -3.82 10.00 -23.31
N ALA A 34 -3.18 11.08 -22.88
CA ALA A 34 -2.30 11.87 -23.74
C ALA A 34 -1.07 11.07 -24.19
N ALA A 35 -0.44 10.31 -23.28
CA ALA A 35 0.71 9.48 -23.60
C ALA A 35 0.40 8.38 -24.63
N GLU A 36 -0.82 7.84 -24.63
CA GLU A 36 -1.25 6.79 -25.58
C GLU A 36 -1.35 7.24 -27.03
N VAL A 37 -1.42 8.55 -27.28
CA VAL A 37 -1.49 9.09 -28.66
C VAL A 37 -0.15 8.97 -29.38
N PHE A 38 0.96 8.89 -28.64
CA PHE A 38 2.30 8.80 -29.17
C PHE A 38 2.76 7.34 -29.30
N ASP A 39 3.53 7.04 -30.34
CA ASP A 39 4.20 5.73 -30.49
C ASP A 39 5.53 5.69 -29.70
N GLU A 40 5.49 6.19 -28.46
CA GLU A 40 6.64 6.33 -27.55
C GLU A 40 6.35 5.59 -26.23
N PRO A 41 6.71 4.30 -26.13
CA PRO A 41 6.30 3.47 -25.00
C PRO A 41 6.91 3.88 -23.65
N ASP A 42 8.06 4.56 -23.65
CA ASP A 42 8.73 5.04 -22.43
C ASP A 42 7.90 6.10 -21.69
N THR A 43 7.33 7.05 -22.43
CA THR A 43 6.44 8.08 -21.92
C THR A 43 5.17 7.46 -21.30
N LEU A 44 4.61 6.45 -21.97
CA LEU A 44 3.47 5.71 -21.46
C LEU A 44 3.80 4.92 -20.19
N VAL A 45 4.99 4.31 -20.10
CA VAL A 45 5.47 3.62 -18.89
C VAL A 45 5.50 4.59 -17.70
N THR A 46 6.14 5.76 -17.86
CA THR A 46 6.19 6.77 -16.81
C THR A 46 4.78 7.23 -16.40
N ALA A 47 3.89 7.47 -17.37
CA ALA A 47 2.51 7.89 -17.11
C ALA A 47 1.72 6.85 -16.31
N LEU A 48 1.81 5.57 -16.68
CA LEU A 48 1.14 4.48 -15.96
C LEU A 48 1.66 4.32 -14.53
N LEU A 49 2.97 4.48 -14.32
CA LEU A 49 3.57 4.42 -12.99
C LEU A 49 3.09 5.57 -12.09
N GLU A 50 2.98 6.79 -12.63
CA GLU A 50 2.44 7.95 -11.91
C GLU A 50 0.95 7.78 -11.60
N LEU A 51 0.16 7.23 -12.54
CA LEU A 51 -1.25 6.92 -12.30
C LEU A 51 -1.42 5.90 -11.16
N MET A 52 -0.60 4.84 -11.13
CA MET A 52 -0.62 3.88 -10.02
C MET A 52 -0.29 4.54 -8.68
N THR A 53 0.67 5.47 -8.66
CA THR A 53 0.98 6.26 -7.45
C THR A 53 -0.25 7.07 -7.02
N ALA A 54 -0.94 7.73 -7.96
CA ALA A 54 -2.12 8.53 -7.65
C ALA A 54 -3.26 7.67 -7.06
N TYR A 55 -3.51 6.48 -7.60
CA TYR A 55 -4.51 5.56 -7.06
C TYR A 55 -4.15 5.01 -5.67
N GLU A 56 -2.87 4.75 -5.41
CA GLU A 56 -2.39 4.26 -4.11
C GLU A 56 -2.79 5.20 -2.97
N PHE A 57 -2.66 6.51 -3.18
CA PHE A 57 -2.89 7.51 -2.14
C PHE A 57 -4.31 8.09 -2.09
N THR A 58 -5.20 7.73 -3.03
CA THR A 58 -6.53 8.37 -3.14
C THR A 58 -7.74 7.49 -2.85
N GLY A 59 -7.56 6.26 -2.34
CA GLY A 59 -8.69 5.36 -2.03
C GLY A 59 -9.23 4.65 -3.28
N GLU A 60 -8.54 4.79 -4.41
CA GLU A 60 -8.88 4.21 -5.70
C GLU A 60 -7.97 3.01 -6.05
N GLN A 61 -7.36 2.37 -5.04
CA GLN A 61 -6.40 1.27 -5.22
C GLN A 61 -6.97 0.11 -6.04
N ARG A 62 -8.29 -0.12 -5.95
CA ARG A 62 -9.03 -1.09 -6.77
C ARG A 62 -8.88 -0.91 -8.29
N LYS A 63 -8.48 0.29 -8.77
CA LYS A 63 -8.23 0.57 -10.19
C LYS A 63 -6.80 0.16 -10.62
N SER A 64 -5.86 0.06 -9.69
CA SER A 64 -4.45 -0.25 -9.95
C SER A 64 -4.19 -1.58 -10.70
N PRO A 65 -4.95 -2.68 -10.50
CA PRO A 65 -4.70 -3.92 -11.23
C PRO A 65 -4.82 -3.79 -12.75
N VAL A 66 -5.76 -2.98 -13.24
CA VAL A 66 -5.94 -2.75 -14.68
C VAL A 66 -4.77 -1.96 -15.27
N VAL A 67 -4.32 -0.93 -14.55
CA VAL A 67 -3.16 -0.11 -14.94
C VAL A 67 -1.89 -0.96 -14.96
N PHE A 68 -1.71 -1.81 -13.94
CA PHE A 68 -0.55 -2.68 -13.87
C PHE A 68 -0.55 -3.77 -14.95
N ALA A 69 -1.70 -4.30 -15.34
CA ALA A 69 -1.79 -5.22 -16.47
C ALA A 69 -1.32 -4.57 -17.80
N ARG A 70 -1.63 -3.27 -18.00
CA ARG A 70 -1.09 -2.50 -19.15
C ARG A 70 0.43 -2.34 -19.04
N LEU A 71 0.94 -2.04 -17.86
CA LEU A 71 2.37 -1.91 -17.60
C LEU A 71 3.13 -3.24 -17.85
N LEU A 72 2.56 -4.38 -17.43
CA LEU A 72 3.16 -5.69 -17.71
C LEU A 72 3.14 -6.05 -19.19
N LYS A 73 2.08 -5.67 -19.93
CA LYS A 73 2.07 -5.84 -21.38
C LYS A 73 3.24 -5.07 -22.02
N LEU A 74 3.47 -3.82 -21.62
CA LEU A 74 4.60 -3.03 -22.09
C LEU A 74 5.95 -3.66 -21.69
N TRP A 75 6.05 -4.17 -20.46
CA TRP A 75 7.24 -4.89 -20.00
C TRP A 75 7.57 -6.08 -20.91
N ASP A 76 6.53 -6.84 -21.31
CA ASP A 76 6.69 -8.04 -22.13
C ASP A 76 6.95 -7.70 -23.61
N THR A 77 6.38 -6.61 -24.15
CA THR A 77 6.49 -6.25 -25.58
C THR A 77 7.59 -5.24 -25.91
N ALA A 78 7.93 -4.37 -24.96
CA ALA A 78 8.87 -3.26 -25.13
C ALA A 78 9.77 -3.06 -23.88
N PRO A 79 10.50 -4.09 -23.41
CA PRO A 79 11.29 -4.01 -22.18
C PRO A 79 12.39 -2.93 -22.21
N LYS A 80 12.87 -2.55 -23.40
CA LYS A 80 13.90 -1.50 -23.56
C LYS A 80 13.38 -0.09 -23.27
N SER A 81 12.06 0.09 -23.20
CA SER A 81 11.43 1.37 -22.87
C SER A 81 11.40 1.65 -21.37
N PHE A 82 11.85 0.72 -20.53
CA PHE A 82 11.94 0.89 -19.10
C PHE A 82 13.35 1.33 -18.71
N SER A 83 13.45 2.44 -17.99
CA SER A 83 14.66 2.75 -17.24
C SER A 83 14.87 1.75 -16.08
N ALA A 84 16.08 1.72 -15.51
CA ALA A 84 16.37 0.86 -14.36
C ALA A 84 15.46 1.18 -13.15
N TRP A 85 15.10 2.45 -12.95
CA TRP A 85 14.18 2.85 -11.90
C TRP A 85 12.77 2.32 -12.16
N GLU A 86 12.25 2.45 -13.39
CA GLU A 86 10.91 1.97 -13.75
C GLU A 86 10.82 0.44 -13.69
N ALA A 87 11.88 -0.25 -14.11
CA ALA A 87 12.02 -1.70 -13.93
C ALA A 87 11.89 -2.11 -12.46
N HIS A 88 12.62 -1.45 -11.56
CA HIS A 88 12.47 -1.67 -10.13
C HIS A 88 11.04 -1.39 -9.65
N GLN A 89 10.42 -0.30 -10.13
CA GLN A 89 9.04 0.06 -9.78
C GLN A 89 8.01 -0.99 -10.22
N VAL A 90 8.22 -1.69 -11.35
CA VAL A 90 7.37 -2.82 -11.78
C VAL A 90 7.42 -3.93 -10.74
N PHE A 91 8.62 -4.37 -10.35
CA PHE A 91 8.77 -5.43 -9.35
C PHE A 91 8.21 -5.01 -7.99
N TRP A 92 8.40 -3.76 -7.58
CA TRP A 92 7.83 -3.20 -6.36
C TRP A 92 6.30 -3.26 -6.35
N ARG A 93 5.64 -2.84 -7.45
CA ARG A 93 4.18 -2.71 -7.55
C ARG A 93 3.43 -4.05 -7.60
N PHE A 94 4.09 -5.16 -7.91
CA PHE A 94 3.46 -6.49 -7.83
C PHE A 94 2.79 -6.75 -6.48
N LYS A 95 3.44 -6.33 -5.39
CA LYS A 95 2.90 -6.45 -4.03
C LYS A 95 1.59 -5.68 -3.89
N TRP A 96 1.58 -4.41 -4.27
CA TRP A 96 0.43 -3.52 -4.12
C TRP A 96 -0.77 -3.96 -4.94
N VAL A 97 -0.55 -4.59 -6.10
CA VAL A 97 -1.65 -5.18 -6.87
C VAL A 97 -2.31 -6.33 -6.11
N THR A 98 -1.55 -7.14 -5.37
CA THR A 98 -2.14 -8.21 -4.55
C THR A 98 -3.09 -7.66 -3.50
N THR A 99 -2.67 -6.65 -2.73
CA THR A 99 -3.51 -6.01 -1.71
C THR A 99 -4.68 -5.24 -2.32
N SER A 100 -4.51 -4.65 -3.50
CA SER A 100 -5.58 -3.99 -4.26
C SER A 100 -6.65 -4.98 -4.73
N LEU A 101 -6.26 -6.16 -5.21
CA LEU A 101 -7.19 -7.21 -5.66
C LEU A 101 -8.07 -7.72 -4.51
N LEU A 102 -7.55 -7.75 -3.27
CA LEU A 102 -8.33 -8.11 -2.07
C LEU A 102 -9.42 -7.09 -1.71
N GLN A 103 -9.37 -5.88 -2.26
CA GLN A 103 -10.40 -4.86 -2.05
C GLN A 103 -11.56 -4.96 -3.05
N VAL A 104 -11.48 -5.84 -4.05
CA VAL A 104 -12.50 -6.02 -5.09
C VAL A 104 -13.40 -7.20 -4.69
N PRO A 105 -14.65 -6.98 -4.24
CA PRO A 105 -15.50 -8.05 -3.70
C PRO A 105 -15.79 -9.18 -4.70
N GLU A 106 -15.88 -8.85 -5.99
CA GLU A 106 -16.16 -9.80 -7.06
C GLU A 106 -14.92 -10.60 -7.49
N MET A 107 -13.73 -10.25 -6.99
CA MET A 107 -12.48 -10.89 -7.38
C MET A 107 -12.35 -12.30 -6.77
N PRO A 108 -12.27 -13.37 -7.58
CA PRO A 108 -12.10 -14.71 -7.04
C PRO A 108 -10.75 -14.86 -6.32
N LEU A 109 -10.74 -15.48 -5.14
CA LEU A 109 -9.50 -15.76 -4.39
C LEU A 109 -8.50 -16.59 -5.20
N ALA A 110 -8.98 -17.46 -6.10
CA ALA A 110 -8.12 -18.22 -7.01
C ALA A 110 -7.32 -17.29 -7.95
N THR A 111 -7.92 -16.20 -8.42
CA THR A 111 -7.24 -15.18 -9.23
C THR A 111 -6.17 -14.45 -8.43
N VAL A 112 -6.46 -14.07 -7.18
CA VAL A 112 -5.47 -13.43 -6.29
C VAL A 112 -4.28 -14.37 -6.02
N ARG A 113 -4.54 -15.66 -5.79
CA ARG A 113 -3.48 -16.66 -5.60
C ARG A 113 -2.65 -16.86 -6.86
N SER A 114 -3.30 -16.98 -8.02
CA SER A 114 -2.61 -17.07 -9.32
C SER A 114 -1.74 -15.84 -9.57
N TRP A 115 -2.19 -14.65 -9.15
CA TRP A 115 -1.41 -13.43 -9.25
C TRP A 115 -0.12 -13.48 -8.42
N ILE A 116 -0.19 -13.98 -7.19
CA ILE A 116 0.99 -14.19 -6.33
C ILE A 116 1.94 -15.21 -6.97
N ASP A 117 1.43 -16.25 -7.63
CA ASP A 117 2.28 -17.21 -8.34
C ASP A 117 2.97 -16.59 -9.56
N THR A 118 2.30 -15.70 -10.30
CA THR A 118 2.93 -14.89 -11.36
C THR A 118 4.04 -14.00 -10.80
N MET A 119 3.78 -13.30 -9.68
CA MET A 119 4.79 -12.51 -8.98
C MET A 119 6.00 -13.38 -8.59
N ARG A 120 5.75 -14.57 -8.03
CA ARG A 120 6.81 -15.52 -7.64
C ARG A 120 7.67 -15.93 -8.83
N GLN A 121 7.07 -16.33 -9.94
CA GLN A 121 7.79 -16.75 -11.15
C GLN A 121 8.68 -15.62 -11.68
N ARG A 122 8.15 -14.41 -11.81
CA ARG A 122 8.93 -13.26 -12.30
C ARG A 122 10.03 -12.84 -11.34
N TYR A 123 9.80 -12.92 -10.02
CA TYR A 123 10.84 -12.67 -9.03
C TYR A 123 11.97 -13.71 -9.13
N GLU A 124 11.63 -14.98 -9.37
CA GLU A 124 12.60 -16.08 -9.48
C GLU A 124 13.45 -15.93 -10.75
N GLU A 125 12.81 -15.63 -11.88
CA GLU A 125 13.49 -15.36 -13.16
C GLU A 125 14.43 -14.14 -13.09
N ALA A 126 14.05 -13.11 -12.33
CA ALA A 126 14.86 -11.91 -12.13
C ALA A 126 15.88 -12.03 -10.99
N GLY A 127 15.93 -13.16 -10.28
CA GLY A 127 16.86 -13.38 -9.17
C GLY A 127 16.57 -12.57 -7.90
N HIS A 128 15.33 -12.09 -7.74
CA HIS A 128 14.91 -11.37 -6.53
C HIS A 128 14.63 -12.32 -5.37
N GLY A 129 14.81 -11.83 -4.14
CA GLY A 129 14.48 -12.61 -2.95
C GLY A 129 12.97 -12.73 -2.74
N MET A 130 12.55 -13.81 -2.06
CA MET A 130 11.15 -14.24 -1.99
C MET A 130 10.36 -13.72 -0.77
N GLN A 131 10.97 -12.88 0.06
CA GLN A 131 10.27 -12.33 1.24
C GLN A 131 9.01 -11.52 0.85
N PRO A 132 9.03 -10.67 -0.20
CA PRO A 132 7.83 -9.98 -0.69
C PRO A 132 6.68 -10.91 -1.06
N VAL A 133 6.99 -12.03 -1.72
CA VAL A 133 6.00 -13.04 -2.11
C VAL A 133 5.38 -13.70 -0.86
N ALA A 134 6.21 -14.01 0.14
CA ALA A 134 5.73 -14.54 1.41
C ALA A 134 4.85 -13.53 2.17
N ALA A 135 5.21 -12.25 2.16
CA ALA A 135 4.38 -11.17 2.73
C ALA A 135 3.00 -11.14 2.07
N MET A 136 2.93 -11.20 0.73
CA MET A 136 1.67 -11.20 0.00
C MET A 136 0.80 -12.44 0.30
N ARG A 137 1.43 -13.60 0.49
CA ARG A 137 0.72 -14.80 0.97
C ARG A 137 0.14 -14.60 2.37
N HIS A 138 0.89 -13.98 3.27
CA HIS A 138 0.40 -13.61 4.59
C HIS A 138 -0.78 -12.63 4.51
N HIS A 139 -0.76 -11.61 3.63
CA HIS A 139 -1.91 -10.72 3.45
C HIS A 139 -3.18 -11.45 3.02
N VAL A 140 -3.07 -12.41 2.08
CA VAL A 140 -4.22 -13.25 1.69
C VAL A 140 -4.67 -14.16 2.83
N ALA A 141 -3.74 -14.76 3.57
CA ALA A 141 -4.06 -15.59 4.72
C ALA A 141 -4.80 -14.78 5.80
N ALA A 142 -4.28 -13.60 6.16
CA ALA A 142 -4.90 -12.69 7.12
C ALA A 142 -6.30 -12.21 6.67
N HIS A 143 -6.48 -11.94 5.37
CA HIS A 143 -7.79 -11.55 4.82
C HIS A 143 -8.82 -12.70 4.89
N THR A 144 -8.38 -13.94 4.67
CA THR A 144 -9.27 -15.12 4.62
C THR A 144 -9.39 -15.86 5.94
N GLY A 145 -8.57 -15.53 6.94
CA GLY A 145 -8.46 -16.24 8.21
C GLY A 145 -7.92 -17.67 8.09
N THR A 146 -7.40 -18.08 6.93
CA THR A 146 -6.95 -19.46 6.68
C THR A 146 -5.44 -19.53 6.56
N GLY A 147 -4.80 -20.37 7.39
CA GLY A 147 -3.34 -20.60 7.35
C GLY A 147 -2.50 -19.37 7.71
N VAL A 148 -3.02 -18.51 8.59
CA VAL A 148 -2.41 -17.22 8.96
C VAL A 148 -1.03 -17.42 9.59
N ASP A 149 -0.92 -18.31 10.58
CA ASP A 149 0.32 -18.51 11.34
C ASP A 149 1.44 -19.08 10.47
N ASP A 150 1.16 -20.10 9.66
CA ASP A 150 2.13 -20.67 8.72
C ASP A 150 2.64 -19.62 7.71
N ALA A 151 1.73 -18.77 7.20
CA ALA A 151 2.08 -17.72 6.25
C ALA A 151 2.88 -16.59 6.92
N TYR A 152 2.54 -16.25 8.17
CA TYR A 152 3.25 -15.28 8.98
C TYR A 152 4.68 -15.74 9.28
N ASP A 153 4.85 -16.97 9.77
CA ASP A 153 6.15 -17.57 10.08
C ASP A 153 7.05 -17.60 8.83
N LEU A 154 6.51 -18.01 7.69
CA LEU A 154 7.24 -18.00 6.42
C LEU A 154 7.68 -16.59 6.02
N TRP A 155 6.86 -15.58 6.26
CA TRP A 155 7.19 -14.19 5.95
C TRP A 155 8.28 -13.64 6.86
N VAL A 156 8.12 -13.74 8.17
CA VAL A 156 9.03 -13.10 9.14
C VAL A 156 10.39 -13.80 9.26
N THR A 157 10.47 -15.07 8.89
CA THR A 157 11.74 -15.83 8.88
C THR A 157 12.54 -15.68 7.59
N ARG A 158 11.94 -15.11 6.53
CA ARG A 158 12.67 -14.85 5.28
C ARG A 158 13.48 -13.56 5.37
N PRO A 159 14.71 -13.54 4.82
CA PRO A 159 15.54 -12.34 4.82
C PRO A 159 14.87 -11.23 4.01
N ARG A 160 14.95 -10.00 4.53
CA ARG A 160 14.50 -8.82 3.80
C ARG A 160 15.34 -8.62 2.53
N THR A 161 14.72 -7.97 1.56
CA THR A 161 15.27 -7.69 0.23
C THR A 161 15.09 -6.21 -0.07
N GLU A 162 15.70 -5.71 -1.13
CA GLU A 162 15.43 -4.35 -1.63
C GLU A 162 13.96 -4.14 -2.02
N LEU A 163 13.24 -5.22 -2.35
CA LEU A 163 11.81 -5.21 -2.67
C LEU A 163 10.93 -5.50 -1.45
N SER A 164 11.49 -5.64 -0.25
CA SER A 164 10.69 -5.74 0.98
C SER A 164 10.03 -4.41 1.30
N ASP A 165 8.89 -4.44 2.00
CA ASP A 165 8.26 -3.21 2.43
C ASP A 165 9.14 -2.43 3.41
N CYS A 166 8.81 -1.15 3.58
CA CYS A 166 9.49 -0.29 4.52
C CYS A 166 9.43 -0.91 5.94
N GLU A 167 10.45 -0.66 6.76
CA GLU A 167 10.55 -1.31 8.07
C GLU A 167 9.36 -0.96 8.98
N ALA A 168 8.96 0.32 8.99
CA ALA A 168 7.79 0.78 9.72
C ALA A 168 6.50 0.07 9.26
N CYS A 169 6.36 -0.14 7.95
CA CYS A 169 5.24 -0.82 7.32
C CYS A 169 5.17 -2.30 7.74
N GLU A 170 6.31 -3.01 7.75
CA GLU A 170 6.39 -4.39 8.24
C GLU A 170 6.12 -4.47 9.74
N THR A 171 6.68 -3.57 10.55
CA THR A 171 6.42 -3.47 11.99
C THR A 171 4.93 -3.35 12.26
N ARG A 172 4.22 -2.50 11.51
CA ARG A 172 2.76 -2.40 11.60
C ARG A 172 2.06 -3.72 11.34
N HIS A 173 2.42 -4.43 10.27
CA HIS A 173 1.78 -5.70 9.92
C HIS A 173 2.09 -6.81 10.93
N ARG A 174 3.29 -6.85 11.49
CA ARG A 174 3.67 -7.80 12.56
C ARG A 174 2.90 -7.54 13.85
N ALA A 175 2.78 -6.27 14.25
CA ALA A 175 1.99 -5.89 15.40
C ALA A 175 0.50 -6.23 15.19
N TRP A 176 -0.03 -5.96 13.99
CA TRP A 176 -1.41 -6.29 13.65
C TRP A 176 -1.70 -7.80 13.70
N HIS A 177 -0.78 -8.65 13.25
CA HIS A 177 -0.89 -10.09 13.39
C HIS A 177 -1.06 -10.50 14.87
N ARG A 178 -0.31 -9.89 15.79
CA ARG A 178 -0.47 -10.12 17.24
C ARG A 178 -1.81 -9.66 17.78
N VAL A 179 -2.31 -8.49 17.35
CA VAL A 179 -3.66 -8.03 17.70
C VAL A 179 -4.71 -9.05 17.24
N ALA A 180 -4.59 -9.56 16.01
CA ALA A 180 -5.52 -10.55 15.48
C ALA A 180 -5.47 -11.89 16.26
N ALA A 181 -4.31 -12.24 16.81
CA ALA A 181 -4.11 -13.38 17.70
C ALA A 181 -4.54 -13.13 19.16
N GLY A 182 -5.01 -11.91 19.50
CA GLY A 182 -5.43 -11.54 20.85
C GLY A 182 -4.31 -11.10 21.79
N ASP A 183 -3.08 -10.94 21.29
CA ASP A 183 -1.92 -10.45 22.06
C ASP A 183 -1.76 -8.93 21.92
N ASP A 184 -2.63 -8.18 22.59
CA ASP A 184 -2.61 -6.71 22.57
C ASP A 184 -1.32 -6.12 23.15
N ALA A 185 -0.79 -6.72 24.22
CA ALA A 185 0.42 -6.23 24.88
C ALA A 185 1.64 -6.41 23.97
N GLY A 186 1.84 -7.61 23.43
CA GLY A 186 2.94 -7.88 22.51
C GLY A 186 2.80 -7.14 21.17
N ALA A 187 1.58 -6.81 20.73
CA ALA A 187 1.37 -5.91 19.59
C ALA A 187 1.88 -4.49 19.88
N LEU A 188 1.56 -3.92 21.04
CA LEU A 188 2.05 -2.58 21.42
C LEU A 188 3.57 -2.55 21.60
N ASP A 189 4.16 -3.61 22.15
CA ASP A 189 5.62 -3.74 22.22
C ASP A 189 6.25 -3.78 20.82
N THR A 190 5.61 -4.45 19.86
CA THR A 190 6.06 -4.49 18.46
C THR A 190 5.98 -3.11 17.81
N TRP A 191 4.90 -2.38 18.06
CA TRP A 191 4.71 -1.03 17.54
C TRP A 191 5.62 0.02 18.19
N GLY A 192 6.31 -0.29 19.28
CA GLY A 192 7.14 0.64 20.06
C GLY A 192 8.01 1.57 19.20
N PRO A 193 8.86 1.06 18.29
CA PRO A 193 9.71 1.89 17.45
C PRO A 193 8.95 2.87 16.54
N VAL A 194 7.79 2.46 16.01
CA VAL A 194 6.95 3.33 15.15
C VAL A 194 6.26 4.40 16.00
N LEU A 195 5.69 4.01 17.14
CA LEU A 195 4.97 4.94 18.02
C LEU A 195 5.90 5.93 18.74
N ALA A 196 7.15 5.55 18.97
CA ALA A 196 8.22 6.40 19.50
C ALA A 196 8.85 7.31 18.43
N GLY A 197 8.55 7.10 17.14
CA GLY A 197 9.10 7.87 16.02
C GLY A 197 10.52 7.48 15.60
N GLU A 198 11.01 6.32 16.02
CA GLU A 198 12.29 5.74 15.59
C GLU A 198 12.19 5.14 14.18
N GLN A 199 11.00 4.67 13.81
CA GLN A 199 10.66 4.17 12.47
C GLN A 199 9.51 4.99 11.89
N GLY A 200 9.58 5.36 10.61
CA GLY A 200 8.53 6.13 9.94
C GLY A 200 8.59 6.07 8.41
N CYS A 201 7.50 6.49 7.78
CA CYS A 201 7.38 6.69 6.33
C CYS A 201 6.29 7.73 6.05
N SER A 202 5.83 7.87 4.81
CA SER A 202 4.71 8.78 4.49
C SER A 202 3.40 8.40 5.20
N GLU A 203 3.21 7.13 5.54
CA GLU A 203 2.00 6.58 6.15
C GLU A 203 2.12 6.30 7.67
N GLU A 204 3.34 6.19 8.18
CA GLU A 204 3.63 5.92 9.58
C GLU A 204 4.15 7.19 10.27
N PRO A 205 3.69 7.50 11.49
CA PRO A 205 3.08 6.59 12.44
C PRO A 205 1.54 6.55 12.42
N GLN A 206 0.87 7.38 11.60
CA GLN A 206 -0.58 7.55 11.71
C GLN A 206 -1.38 6.26 11.49
N MET A 207 -0.92 5.35 10.63
CA MET A 207 -1.57 4.06 10.42
C MET A 207 -1.42 3.12 11.62
N SER A 208 -0.26 3.10 12.28
CA SER A 208 -0.04 2.35 13.53
C SER A 208 -0.78 2.97 14.71
N GLN A 209 -0.83 4.31 14.79
CA GLN A 209 -1.59 5.03 15.82
C GLN A 209 -3.08 4.69 15.78
N ALA A 210 -3.69 4.64 14.59
CA ALA A 210 -5.09 4.25 14.42
C ALA A 210 -5.35 2.80 14.86
N ARG A 211 -4.43 1.88 14.57
CA ARG A 211 -4.54 0.45 14.93
C ARG A 211 -4.27 0.17 16.41
N ALA A 212 -3.46 0.98 17.08
CA ALA A 212 -3.15 0.82 18.49
C ALA A 212 -4.30 1.22 19.44
N LEU A 213 -5.31 1.96 18.96
CA LEU A 213 -6.36 2.53 19.80
C LEU A 213 -7.16 1.48 20.60
N LEU A 214 -7.64 0.43 19.93
CA LEU A 214 -8.42 -0.61 20.60
C LEU A 214 -7.57 -1.50 21.53
N PRO A 215 -6.38 -1.97 21.13
CA PRO A 215 -5.45 -2.64 22.05
C PRO A 215 -5.20 -1.82 23.33
N LEU A 216 -4.92 -0.52 23.19
CA LEU A 216 -4.72 0.36 24.35
C LEU A 216 -5.98 0.47 25.22
N LEU A 217 -7.16 0.58 24.62
CA LEU A 217 -8.42 0.64 25.35
C LEU A 217 -8.70 -0.66 26.12
N ARG A 218 -8.49 -1.82 25.51
CA ARG A 218 -8.65 -3.15 26.14
C ARG A 218 -7.69 -3.36 27.31
N LEU A 219 -6.49 -2.78 27.24
CA LEU A 219 -5.50 -2.80 28.32
C LEU A 219 -5.70 -1.69 29.37
N GLY A 220 -6.75 -0.87 29.25
CA GLY A 220 -7.04 0.23 30.18
C GLY A 220 -6.11 1.45 30.06
N ARG A 221 -5.31 1.53 28.99
CA ARG A 221 -4.35 2.62 28.70
C ARG A 221 -5.03 3.77 27.94
N ALA A 222 -6.13 4.29 28.50
CA ALA A 222 -7.01 5.23 27.82
C ALA A 222 -6.35 6.58 27.47
N ASP A 223 -5.45 7.09 28.32
CA ASP A 223 -4.74 8.35 28.07
C ASP A 223 -3.80 8.27 26.86
N GLU A 224 -3.13 7.13 26.70
CA GLU A 224 -2.27 6.86 25.54
C GLU A 224 -3.09 6.69 24.26
N ALA A 225 -4.21 5.95 24.33
CA ALA A 225 -5.15 5.83 23.22
C ALA A 225 -5.66 7.22 22.78
N ARG A 226 -6.02 8.08 23.73
CA ARG A 226 -6.44 9.46 23.46
C ARG A 226 -5.33 10.27 22.77
N SER A 227 -4.09 10.15 23.22
CA SER A 227 -2.94 10.83 22.60
C SER A 227 -2.76 10.43 21.12
N HIS A 228 -2.81 9.13 20.84
CA HIS A 228 -2.73 8.61 19.48
C HIS A 228 -3.94 9.00 18.63
N HIS A 229 -5.14 9.02 19.21
CA HIS A 229 -6.33 9.52 18.51
C HIS A 229 -6.14 10.98 18.08
N LEU A 230 -5.77 11.88 19.00
CA LEU A 230 -5.65 13.32 18.72
C LEU A 230 -4.57 13.65 17.67
N THR A 231 -3.48 12.89 17.65
CA THR A 231 -2.35 13.11 16.74
C THR A 231 -2.58 12.41 15.40
N GLY A 232 -2.97 11.14 15.42
CA GLY A 232 -3.24 10.32 14.23
C GLY A 232 -4.46 10.79 13.45
N TYR A 233 -5.58 11.08 14.13
CA TYR A 233 -6.82 11.47 13.46
C TYR A 233 -6.65 12.74 12.62
N ARG A 234 -5.88 13.71 13.14
CA ARG A 234 -5.57 14.95 12.42
C ARG A 234 -4.82 14.69 11.11
N ARG A 235 -3.99 13.64 11.05
CA ARG A 235 -3.24 13.25 9.86
C ARG A 235 -4.11 12.52 8.83
N VAL A 236 -5.06 11.70 9.28
CA VAL A 236 -5.83 10.83 8.37
C VAL A 236 -7.18 11.41 7.93
N ARG A 237 -7.84 12.27 8.71
CA ARG A 237 -9.24 12.70 8.46
C ARG A 237 -9.51 13.40 7.12
N GLY A 238 -8.47 13.97 6.50
CA GLY A 238 -8.58 14.64 5.20
C GLY A 238 -8.06 13.79 4.03
N SER A 239 -7.55 12.59 4.30
CA SER A 239 -6.97 11.71 3.30
C SER A 239 -8.01 10.72 2.78
N THR A 240 -8.34 10.82 1.48
CA THR A 240 -9.26 9.86 0.85
C THR A 240 -8.67 8.45 0.78
N GLY A 241 -7.35 8.30 0.84
CA GLY A 241 -6.68 7.00 0.92
C GLY A 241 -6.70 6.33 2.29
N MET A 242 -7.07 7.04 3.37
CA MET A 242 -6.97 6.54 4.76
C MET A 242 -8.32 6.42 5.45
N GLN A 243 -9.38 6.11 4.70
CA GLN A 243 -10.74 6.01 5.24
C GLN A 243 -10.89 4.86 6.25
N HIS A 244 -10.11 3.78 6.10
CA HIS A 244 -10.09 2.70 7.07
C HIS A 244 -9.55 3.19 8.43
N GLU A 245 -8.44 3.94 8.43
CA GLU A 245 -7.87 4.52 9.64
C GLU A 245 -8.82 5.51 10.29
N VAL A 246 -9.52 6.34 9.50
CA VAL A 246 -10.63 7.18 10.01
C VAL A 246 -11.67 6.31 10.73
N GLY A 247 -12.09 5.21 10.13
CA GLY A 247 -13.02 4.25 10.75
C GLY A 247 -12.54 3.73 12.11
N LEU A 248 -11.25 3.39 12.25
CA LEU A 248 -10.67 2.95 13.52
C LEU A 248 -10.73 4.06 14.60
N HIS A 249 -10.51 5.32 14.22
CA HIS A 249 -10.67 6.45 15.13
C HIS A 249 -12.14 6.63 15.57
N LEU A 250 -13.09 6.48 14.65
CA LEU A 250 -14.53 6.57 14.94
C LEU A 250 -14.98 5.44 15.88
N GLU A 251 -14.51 4.22 15.63
CA GLU A 251 -14.78 3.06 16.49
C GLU A 251 -14.25 3.29 17.91
N PHE A 252 -13.01 3.79 18.04
CA PHE A 252 -12.46 4.19 19.34
C PHE A 252 -13.33 5.25 20.04
N CYS A 253 -13.79 6.27 19.32
CA CYS A 253 -14.69 7.29 19.88
C CYS A 253 -16.00 6.68 20.39
N ALA A 254 -16.62 5.79 19.63
CA ALA A 254 -17.84 5.10 20.05
C ALA A 254 -17.62 4.21 21.29
N LEU A 255 -16.58 3.37 21.27
CA LEU A 255 -16.30 2.43 22.37
C LEU A 255 -15.82 3.13 23.65
N SER A 256 -15.25 4.33 23.54
CA SER A 256 -14.85 5.15 24.68
C SER A 256 -15.92 6.16 25.15
N ARG A 257 -17.13 6.15 24.56
CA ARG A 257 -18.24 7.09 24.86
C ARG A 257 -17.87 8.56 24.59
N ASN A 258 -17.15 8.79 23.50
CA ASN A 258 -16.74 10.09 22.99
C ASN A 258 -17.27 10.31 21.56
N GLU A 259 -18.51 9.91 21.29
CA GLU A 259 -19.12 9.91 19.95
C GLU A 259 -19.05 11.29 19.28
N GLY A 260 -19.19 12.37 20.05
CA GLY A 260 -19.06 13.76 19.55
C GLY A 260 -17.64 14.19 19.18
N ARG A 261 -16.65 13.28 19.23
CA ARG A 261 -15.25 13.52 18.85
C ARG A 261 -14.84 12.78 17.57
N GLY A 262 -15.73 11.92 17.05
CA GLY A 262 -15.57 11.26 15.75
C GLY A 262 -15.78 12.21 14.59
#